data_AF-A0A2A5NY58-F1
#
_entry.id   AF-A0A2A5NY58-F1
#
_cell.length_a   1.000
_cell.length_b   1.000
_cell.length_c   1.000
_cell.angle_alpha   90.00
_cell.angle_beta   90.00
_cell.angle_gamma   90.00
#
_symmetry.space_group_name_H-M   'P 1'
#
loop_
_entity.id
_entity.type
_entity.pdbx_description
1 polymer ?
#
loop_
_entity_poly.entity_id
_entity_poly.type
_entity_poly.pdbx_seq_one_letter_code
_entity_poly.pdbx_strand_id
1 'polypeptide(L)'
;MRAEPRDRRALEALAELRVKKYVLRPSGRVYWVVVGRHRDYWVIPGRYCSCDDFYINVVARGEAEGCYHLKAQRLAEQTGRYEVFEVSDEEAEPLIEEWRGARELLAPRRRPKRLAHSGLHRLGWRRRA
;
A
#
# COMPACT_ATOMS: atom_id res chain seq x y z
N MET A 1 5.75 -26.61 -10.24
CA MET A 1 4.46 -25.89 -10.12
C MET A 1 4.66 -24.49 -10.68
N ARG A 2 3.81 -24.02 -11.60
CA ARG A 2 3.84 -22.63 -12.08
C ARG A 2 3.07 -21.78 -11.08
N ALA A 3 3.67 -20.70 -10.58
CA ALA A 3 2.98 -19.79 -9.66
C ALA A 3 1.89 -19.02 -10.42
N GLU A 4 0.70 -18.88 -9.82
CA GLU A 4 -0.38 -18.06 -10.36
C GLU A 4 0.09 -16.60 -10.56
N PRO A 5 -0.42 -15.86 -11.57
CA PRO A 5 0.07 -14.52 -11.89
C PRO A 5 0.05 -13.53 -10.70
N ARG A 6 -0.90 -13.69 -9.76
CA ARG A 6 -0.98 -12.86 -8.54
C ARG A 6 0.11 -13.20 -7.52
N ASP A 7 0.51 -14.46 -7.40
CA ASP A 7 1.53 -14.88 -6.45
C ASP A 7 2.90 -14.37 -6.87
N ARG A 8 3.22 -14.45 -8.16
CA ARG A 8 4.46 -13.88 -8.71
C ARG A 8 4.57 -12.38 -8.41
N ARG A 9 3.50 -11.62 -8.65
CA ARG A 9 3.47 -10.17 -8.37
C ARG A 9 3.57 -9.83 -6.88
N ALA A 10 3.02 -10.68 -6.02
CA ALA A 10 3.14 -10.52 -4.57
C ALA A 10 4.58 -10.75 -4.10
N LEU A 11 5.26 -11.77 -4.63
CA LEU A 11 6.67 -12.04 -4.37
C LEU A 11 7.58 -10.93 -4.91
N GLU A 12 7.29 -10.39 -6.10
CA GLU A 12 7.98 -9.20 -6.63
C GLU A 12 7.83 -8.01 -5.68
N ALA A 13 6.62 -7.75 -5.16
CA ALA A 13 6.38 -6.67 -4.21
C ALA A 13 7.15 -6.84 -2.90
N LEU A 14 7.23 -8.07 -2.40
CA LEU A 14 7.98 -8.42 -1.21
C LEU A 14 9.50 -8.24 -1.43
N ALA A 15 10.00 -8.72 -2.57
CA ALA A 15 11.41 -8.63 -2.94
C ALA A 15 11.87 -7.18 -3.07
N GLU A 16 11.03 -6.31 -3.62
CA GLU A 16 11.28 -4.89 -3.81
C GLU A 16 10.95 -4.02 -2.58
N LEU A 17 10.62 -4.62 -1.43
CA LEU A 17 10.22 -3.91 -0.19
C LEU A 17 9.11 -2.86 -0.42
N ARG A 18 8.13 -3.21 -1.27
CA ARG A 18 7.00 -2.32 -1.60
C ARG A 18 5.91 -2.28 -0.54
N VAL A 19 6.00 -3.09 0.52
CA VAL A 19 5.06 -3.08 1.64
C VAL A 19 5.56 -2.15 2.73
N LYS A 20 4.69 -1.24 3.17
CA LYS A 20 5.01 -0.19 4.14
C LYS A 20 3.95 -0.18 5.24
N LYS A 21 4.42 0.07 6.46
CA LYS A 21 3.59 0.23 7.65
C LYS A 21 3.79 1.64 8.21
N TYR A 22 2.70 2.39 8.28
CA TYR A 22 2.66 3.72 8.88
C TYR A 22 2.01 3.63 10.25
N VAL A 23 2.68 4.19 11.26
CA VAL A 23 2.17 4.30 12.63
C VAL A 23 2.01 5.78 12.94
N LEU A 24 0.75 6.23 13.03
CA LEU A 24 0.41 7.63 13.23
C LEU A 24 0.58 8.02 14.70
N ARG A 25 0.98 9.28 14.93
CA ARG A 25 1.12 9.87 16.26
C ARG A 25 0.34 11.20 16.33
N PRO A 26 -0.39 11.46 17.42
CA PRO A 26 -0.46 10.66 18.65
C PRO A 26 -1.47 9.50 18.60
N SER A 27 -2.30 9.38 17.56
CA SER A 27 -3.46 8.47 17.59
C SER A 27 -3.13 6.98 17.68
N GLY A 28 -1.93 6.57 17.28
CA GLY A 28 -1.54 5.17 17.20
C GLY A 28 -2.20 4.42 16.04
N ARG A 29 -2.93 5.10 15.14
CA ARG A 29 -3.55 4.47 13.96
C ARG A 29 -2.48 3.84 13.07
N VAL A 30 -2.78 2.67 12.54
CA VAL A 30 -1.87 1.93 11.65
C VAL A 30 -2.42 1.85 10.24
N TYR A 31 -1.59 2.21 9.27
CA TYR A 31 -1.90 2.13 7.85
C TYR A 31 -0.90 1.22 7.14
N TRP A 32 -1.39 0.17 6.49
CA TRP A 32 -0.58 -0.62 5.58
C TRP A 32 -0.76 -0.13 4.16
N VAL A 33 0.35 0.03 3.46
CA VAL A 33 0.37 0.55 2.09
C VAL A 33 1.26 -0.35 1.25
N VAL A 34 0.77 -0.73 0.07
CA VAL A 34 1.58 -1.44 -0.92
C VAL A 34 1.80 -0.52 -2.11
N VAL A 35 3.07 -0.19 -2.35
CA VAL A 35 3.48 0.67 -3.46
C VAL A 35 3.21 -0.04 -4.77
N GLY A 36 2.37 0.56 -5.61
CA GLY A 36 2.00 0.02 -6.92
C GLY A 36 2.78 0.65 -8.06
N ARG A 37 2.47 0.22 -9.29
CA ARG A 37 3.06 0.83 -10.50
C ARG A 37 2.45 2.20 -10.82
N HIS A 38 1.16 2.37 -10.55
CA HIS A 38 0.39 3.56 -10.92
C HIS A 38 0.20 4.51 -9.74
N ARG A 39 -0.01 3.95 -8.55
CA ARG A 39 -0.22 4.65 -7.28
C ARG A 39 -0.02 3.67 -6.13
N ASP A 40 -0.15 4.20 -4.92
CA ASP A 40 -0.04 3.41 -3.70
C ASP A 40 -1.41 3.04 -3.17
N TYR A 41 -1.51 1.80 -2.66
CA TYR A 41 -2.79 1.21 -2.29
C TYR A 41 -2.86 0.99 -0.80
N TRP A 42 -3.91 1.51 -0.17
CA TRP A 42 -4.23 1.22 1.21
C TRP A 42 -4.68 -0.24 1.32
N VAL A 43 -4.11 -0.95 2.29
CA VAL A 43 -4.43 -2.33 2.61
C VAL A 43 -4.89 -2.41 4.06
N ILE A 44 -6.00 -3.11 4.28
CA ILE A 44 -6.39 -3.61 5.61
C ILE A 44 -6.06 -5.10 5.59
N PRO A 45 -5.11 -5.57 6.42
CA PRO A 45 -4.65 -6.96 6.40
C PRO A 45 -5.80 -7.96 6.40
N GLY A 46 -5.77 -8.86 5.42
CA GLY A 46 -6.77 -9.93 5.25
C GLY A 46 -8.20 -9.49 4.91
N ARG A 47 -8.47 -8.19 4.69
CA ARG A 47 -9.84 -7.69 4.56
C ARG A 47 -10.08 -6.81 3.34
N TYR A 48 -9.17 -5.91 3.00
CA TYR A 48 -9.42 -4.88 1.99
C TYR A 48 -8.15 -4.40 1.28
N CYS A 49 -8.29 -4.07 0.01
CA CYS A 49 -7.30 -3.27 -0.72
C CYS A 49 -8.00 -2.26 -1.62
N SER A 50 -7.48 -1.03 -1.70
CA SER A 50 -8.03 0.04 -2.54
C SER A 50 -7.75 -0.10 -4.05
N CYS A 51 -7.24 -1.24 -4.52
CA CYS A 51 -6.97 -1.47 -5.94
C CYS A 51 -8.19 -2.05 -6.68
N ASP A 52 -8.28 -1.77 -7.98
CA ASP A 52 -9.38 -2.25 -8.83
C ASP A 52 -9.46 -3.79 -8.91
N ASP A 53 -8.32 -4.50 -8.88
CA ASP A 53 -8.30 -5.99 -8.89
C ASP A 53 -9.04 -6.57 -7.67
N PHE A 54 -8.93 -5.91 -6.51
CA PHE A 54 -9.68 -6.32 -5.32
C PHE A 54 -11.18 -6.05 -5.51
N TYR A 55 -11.54 -4.83 -5.91
CA TYR A 55 -12.95 -4.49 -6.10
C TYR A 55 -13.63 -5.39 -7.14
N ILE A 56 -13.00 -5.58 -8.31
CA ILE A 56 -13.60 -6.33 -9.41
C ILE A 56 -13.60 -7.83 -9.10
N ASN A 57 -12.45 -8.42 -8.80
CA ASN A 57 -12.32 -9.88 -8.78
C ASN A 57 -12.64 -10.51 -7.42
N VAL A 58 -12.53 -9.76 -6.33
CA VAL A 58 -12.86 -10.25 -4.98
C VAL A 58 -14.27 -9.85 -4.60
N VAL A 59 -14.61 -8.56 -4.71
CA VAL A 59 -15.90 -8.05 -4.22
C VAL A 59 -17.03 -8.25 -5.24
N ALA A 60 -16.86 -7.75 -6.47
CA ALA A 60 -17.94 -7.73 -7.46
C ALA A 60 -18.19 -9.11 -8.10
N ARG A 61 -17.12 -9.88 -8.38
CA ARG A 61 -17.22 -11.18 -9.04
C ARG A 61 -17.12 -12.38 -8.10
N GLY A 62 -16.42 -12.25 -6.96
CA GLY A 62 -16.16 -13.39 -6.07
C GLY A 62 -15.27 -14.48 -6.68
N GLU A 63 -14.48 -14.16 -7.70
CA GLU A 63 -13.64 -15.12 -8.45
C GLU A 63 -12.24 -15.31 -7.83
N ALA A 64 -11.87 -14.49 -6.85
CA ALA A 64 -10.59 -14.57 -6.17
C ALA A 64 -10.72 -14.26 -4.69
N GLU A 65 -9.90 -14.92 -3.87
CA GLU A 65 -9.82 -14.66 -2.42
C GLU A 65 -9.10 -13.36 -2.07
N GLY A 66 -8.35 -12.77 -3.01
CA GLY A 66 -7.56 -11.57 -2.77
C GLY A 66 -6.78 -11.08 -3.99
N CYS A 67 -6.49 -9.78 -4.01
CA CYS A 67 -5.54 -9.20 -4.97
C CYS A 67 -4.09 -9.48 -4.56
N TYR A 68 -3.15 -9.27 -5.48
CA TYR A 68 -1.74 -9.50 -5.15
C TYR A 68 -1.19 -8.58 -4.04
N HIS A 69 -1.78 -7.39 -3.83
CA HIS A 69 -1.36 -6.47 -2.75
C HIS A 69 -1.68 -7.04 -1.36
N LEU A 70 -2.86 -7.65 -1.18
CA LEU A 70 -3.21 -8.35 0.07
C LEU A 70 -2.26 -9.52 0.33
N LYS A 71 -1.94 -10.29 -0.71
CA LYS A 71 -0.96 -11.37 -0.62
C LYS A 71 0.43 -10.84 -0.23
N ALA A 72 0.89 -9.75 -0.87
CA ALA A 72 2.17 -9.13 -0.56
C ALA A 72 2.24 -8.62 0.88
N GLN A 73 1.20 -7.92 1.35
CA GLN A 73 1.15 -7.43 2.73
C GLN A 73 1.18 -8.59 3.73
N ARG A 74 0.38 -9.65 3.51
CA ARG A 74 0.39 -10.84 4.37
C ARG A 74 1.78 -11.47 4.44
N LEU A 75 2.42 -11.68 3.29
CA LEU A 75 3.77 -12.26 3.23
C LEU A 75 4.79 -11.37 3.93
N ALA A 76 4.72 -10.06 3.72
CA ALA A 76 5.62 -9.10 4.37
C ALA A 76 5.45 -9.12 5.89
N GLU A 77 4.23 -9.10 6.40
CA GLU A 77 3.95 -9.16 7.84
C GLU A 77 4.44 -10.48 8.44
N GLN A 78 4.18 -11.61 7.79
CA GLN A 78 4.62 -12.94 8.24
C GLN A 78 6.14 -13.10 8.23
N THR A 79 6.84 -12.44 7.31
CA THR A 79 8.30 -12.57 7.15
C THR A 79 9.10 -11.41 7.76
N GLY A 80 8.44 -10.40 8.31
CA GLY A 80 9.10 -9.17 8.77
C GLY A 80 9.66 -8.29 7.66
N ARG A 81 9.32 -8.53 6.39
CA ARG A 81 9.90 -7.83 5.23
C ARG A 81 9.06 -6.63 4.79
N TYR A 82 9.08 -5.58 5.59
CA TYR A 82 8.43 -4.30 5.30
C TYR A 82 9.15 -3.14 5.98
N GLU A 83 8.87 -1.92 5.53
CA GLU A 83 9.41 -0.72 6.14
C GLU A 83 8.40 -0.09 7.11
N VAL A 84 8.86 0.36 8.27
CA VAL A 84 8.02 1.06 9.25
C VAL A 84 8.35 2.55 9.27
N PHE A 85 7.30 3.37 9.19
CA PHE A 85 7.36 4.82 9.27
C PHE A 85 6.49 5.30 10.43
N GLU A 86 7.01 6.26 11.19
CA GLU A 86 6.20 7.04 12.13
C GLU A 86 5.98 8.43 11.56
N VAL A 87 4.72 8.87 11.59
CA VAL A 87 4.24 10.11 10.95
C VAL A 87 3.20 10.74 11.87
N SER A 88 3.08 12.07 11.90
CA SER A 88 2.00 12.69 12.67
C SER A 88 0.63 12.43 12.02
N ASP A 89 -0.46 12.50 12.78
CA ASP A 89 -1.81 12.40 12.23
C ASP A 89 -2.06 13.48 11.16
N GLU A 90 -1.58 14.71 11.37
CA GLU A 90 -1.72 15.84 10.45
C GLU A 90 -0.93 15.63 9.15
N GLU A 91 0.30 15.13 9.25
CA GLU A 91 1.13 14.80 8.08
C GLU A 91 0.57 13.63 7.27
N ALA A 92 -0.15 12.73 7.92
CA ALA A 92 -0.70 11.53 7.30
C ALA A 92 -2.00 11.78 6.52
N GLU A 93 -2.77 12.81 6.86
CA GLU A 93 -4.08 13.09 6.25
C GLU A 93 -4.03 13.16 4.70
N PRO A 94 -3.16 13.97 4.06
CA PRO A 94 -3.10 14.02 2.58
C PRO A 94 -2.63 12.69 1.95
N LEU A 95 -1.85 11.89 2.68
CA LEU A 95 -1.41 10.56 2.21
C LEU A 95 -2.57 9.57 2.22
N ILE A 96 -3.37 9.59 3.29
CA ILE A 96 -4.54 8.72 3.45
C ILE A 96 -5.57 8.99 2.35
N GLU A 97 -5.82 10.25 2.01
CA GLU A 97 -6.70 10.63 0.90
C GLU A 97 -6.20 10.08 -0.44
N GLU A 98 -4.90 10.16 -0.69
CA GLU A 98 -4.27 9.60 -1.89
C GLU A 98 -4.41 8.07 -1.95
N TRP A 99 -4.10 7.36 -0.86
CA TRP A 99 -4.15 5.90 -0.83
C TRP A 99 -5.57 5.34 -0.93
N ARG A 100 -6.56 6.06 -0.40
CA ARG A 100 -8.00 5.75 -0.56
C ARG A 100 -8.51 5.95 -1.97
N GLY A 101 -7.83 6.78 -2.76
CA GLY A 101 -8.21 7.07 -4.14
C GLY A 101 -9.22 8.18 -4.32
N ALA A 102 -9.44 8.97 -3.27
CA ALA A 102 -10.34 10.11 -3.32
C ALA A 102 -9.88 11.17 -4.34
N ARG A 103 -8.56 11.34 -4.54
CA ARG A 103 -7.98 12.30 -5.50
C ARG A 103 -8.21 11.97 -6.97
N GLU A 104 -8.51 10.72 -7.32
CA GLU A 104 -8.69 10.29 -8.71
C GLU A 104 -10.07 10.67 -9.28
N LEU A 105 -11.03 10.97 -8.40
CA LEU A 105 -12.38 11.42 -8.76
C LEU A 105 -12.48 12.95 -8.93
N LEU A 106 -11.51 13.72 -8.43
CA LEU A 106 -11.60 15.19 -8.31
C LEU A 106 -10.50 15.97 -9.04
N ALA A 107 -9.50 15.31 -9.64
CA ALA A 107 -8.39 16.00 -10.30
C ALA A 107 -8.29 15.65 -11.81
N PRO A 108 -8.09 16.64 -12.71
CA PRO A 108 -7.75 16.38 -14.10
C PRO A 108 -6.43 15.59 -14.16
N ARG A 109 -6.32 14.67 -15.12
CA ARG A 109 -5.22 13.69 -15.34
C ARG A 109 -3.81 14.31 -15.50
N ARG A 110 -3.30 15.01 -14.49
CA ARG A 110 -1.90 15.42 -14.39
C ARG A 110 -1.24 14.56 -13.32
N ARG A 111 -0.42 13.61 -13.79
CA ARG A 111 0.47 12.78 -12.96
C ARG A 111 1.17 13.65 -11.92
N PRO A 112 0.94 13.47 -10.61
CA PRO A 112 1.95 13.84 -9.65
C PRO A 112 3.17 12.97 -9.96
N LYS A 113 4.35 13.60 -10.08
CA LYS A 113 5.62 12.88 -10.06
C LYS A 113 5.55 11.98 -8.83
N ARG A 114 5.86 10.68 -9.01
CA ARG A 114 5.99 9.67 -7.94
C ARG A 114 6.31 10.40 -6.64
N LEU A 115 5.46 10.28 -5.62
CA LEU A 115 5.95 10.40 -4.24
C LEU A 115 6.89 9.21 -4.09
N ALA A 116 8.10 9.41 -4.62
CA ALA A 116 9.15 8.45 -4.56
C ALA A 116 9.35 8.32 -3.07
N HIS A 117 9.08 7.14 -2.52
CA HIS A 117 9.40 6.86 -1.14
C HIS A 117 10.94 6.90 -0.91
N SER A 118 11.72 7.13 -1.99
CA SER A 118 13.13 7.55 -1.97
C SER A 118 13.35 9.05 -1.68
N GLY A 119 12.31 9.89 -1.71
CA GLY A 119 12.34 11.32 -1.37
C GLY A 119 12.01 11.62 0.11
N LEU A 120 11.79 10.59 0.93
CA LEU A 120 11.43 10.71 2.35
C LEU A 120 12.57 11.25 3.24
N HIS A 121 13.75 11.53 2.68
CA HIS A 121 14.83 12.22 3.39
C HIS A 121 14.55 13.72 3.64
N ARG A 122 13.58 14.35 2.96
CA ARG A 122 13.25 15.78 3.19
C ARG A 122 12.22 16.02 4.30
N LEU A 123 11.46 15.00 4.73
CA LEU A 123 10.34 15.16 5.66
C LEU A 123 10.63 14.63 7.08
N GLY A 124 11.87 14.27 7.41
CA GLY A 124 12.25 13.93 8.80
C GLY A 124 11.69 12.60 9.33
N TRP A 125 11.19 11.72 8.46
CA TRP A 125 10.60 10.45 8.89
C TRP A 125 11.67 9.45 9.33
N ARG A 126 11.60 9.02 10.58
CA ARG A 126 12.52 8.01 11.14
C ARG A 126 12.07 6.63 10.67
N ARG A 127 12.83 6.05 9.74
CA ARG A 127 12.76 4.60 9.44
C ARG A 127 13.26 3.86 10.67
N ARG A 128 12.42 3.00 11.25
CA ARG A 128 12.89 2.00 12.21
C ARG A 128 13.28 0.77 11.40
N ALA A 129 14.52 0.32 11.60
CA ALA A 129 15.05 -0.92 11.04
C ALA A 129 14.43 -2.13 11.73
#